data_AF-A0A976II32-F1
#
_entry.id   AF-A0A976II32-F1
#
_cell.length_a   1.000
_cell.length_b   1.000
_cell.length_c   1.000
_cell.angle_alpha   90.00
_cell.angle_beta   90.00
_cell.angle_gamma   90.00
#
_symmetry.space_group_name_H-M   'P 1'
#
loop_
_entity.id
_entity.type
_entity.pdbx_description
1 polymer ?
#
loop_
_entity_poly.entity_id
_entity_poly.type
_entity_poly.pdbx_seq_one_letter_code
_entity_poly.pdbx_strand_id
1 'polypeptide(L)'
;MGADDDGDDIPVDDIVGMTNVDEITEYLEIMVVAANESGFPRNMRKAQREVTLHEVDLRRIKLGADPPVKLEPLRVVLVENAVPFLTKSRQYSTLKKEIPR
;
A
#
# COMPACT_ATOMS: atom_id res chain seq x y z
N MET A 1 -23.03 -12.89 28.56
CA MET A 1 -23.57 -11.67 27.91
C MET A 1 -22.65 -10.55 28.33
N GLY A 2 -21.92 -9.98 27.38
CA GLY A 2 -20.81 -9.05 27.60
C GLY A 2 -19.89 -9.16 26.41
N ALA A 3 -20.18 -8.33 25.41
CA ALA A 3 -19.41 -8.18 24.19
C ALA A 3 -18.35 -7.12 24.48
N ASP A 4 -17.08 -7.52 24.47
CA ASP A 4 -15.96 -6.59 24.35
C ASP A 4 -15.40 -6.86 22.95
N ASP A 5 -16.11 -6.29 21.98
CA ASP A 5 -15.61 -6.03 20.64
C ASP A 5 -14.54 -4.95 20.81
N ASP A 6 -13.31 -5.38 21.12
CA ASP A 6 -12.11 -4.55 21.02
C ASP A 6 -11.87 -4.28 19.54
N GLY A 7 -12.76 -3.49 18.94
CA GLY A 7 -12.51 -2.86 17.66
C GLY A 7 -11.20 -2.11 17.82
N ASP A 8 -10.15 -2.59 17.17
CA ASP A 8 -8.92 -1.83 17.00
C ASP A 8 -9.33 -0.54 16.27
N ASP A 9 -9.65 0.50 17.04
CA ASP A 9 -10.02 1.85 16.60
C ASP A 9 -8.73 2.49 16.04
N ILE A 10 -8.22 1.90 14.96
CA ILE A 10 -7.15 2.45 14.16
C ILE A 10 -7.75 3.71 13.55
N PRO A 11 -7.18 4.90 13.82
CA PRO A 11 -7.63 6.12 13.19
C PRO A 11 -7.70 5.87 11.68
N VAL A 12 -8.79 6.28 11.03
CA VAL A 12 -9.02 6.01 9.59
C VAL A 12 -7.86 6.53 8.74
N ASP A 13 -7.18 7.58 9.23
CA ASP A 13 -5.99 8.21 8.63
C ASP A 13 -4.68 7.45 8.89
N ASP A 14 -4.63 6.57 9.91
CA ASP A 14 -3.50 5.68 10.25
C ASP A 14 -3.66 4.26 9.68
N ILE A 15 -4.70 4.03 8.87
CA ILE A 15 -4.77 2.82 8.04
C ILE A 15 -3.64 2.93 7.00
N VAL A 16 -2.49 2.34 7.34
CA VAL A 16 -1.35 2.17 6.45
C VAL A 16 -1.86 1.54 5.16
N GLY A 17 -1.92 2.36 4.10
CA GLY A 17 -2.09 1.84 2.76
C GLY A 17 -3.37 2.15 2.01
N MET A 18 -4.16 3.15 2.40
CA MET A 18 -5.08 3.76 1.45
C MET A 18 -4.33 4.68 0.49
N THR A 19 -4.42 4.36 -0.79
CA THR A 19 -3.82 5.17 -1.85
C THR A 19 -4.81 6.27 -2.23
N ASN A 20 -4.43 7.53 -1.99
CA ASN A 20 -5.24 8.68 -2.40
C ASN A 20 -5.06 8.94 -3.90
N VAL A 21 -6.14 8.74 -4.66
CA VAL A 21 -6.16 8.90 -6.13
C VAL A 21 -5.86 10.35 -6.53
N ASP A 22 -6.31 11.32 -5.73
CA ASP A 22 -6.07 12.74 -6.00
C ASP A 22 -4.59 13.09 -5.84
N GLU A 23 -3.93 12.55 -4.80
CA GLU A 23 -2.48 12.72 -4.61
C GLU A 23 -1.69 12.11 -5.77
N ILE A 24 -2.04 10.91 -6.24
CA ILE A 24 -1.37 10.31 -7.42
C ILE A 24 -1.56 11.22 -8.63
N THR A 25 -2.78 11.67 -8.87
CA THR A 25 -3.12 12.51 -10.02
C THR A 25 -2.28 13.79 -10.01
N GLU A 26 -2.14 14.45 -8.86
CA GLU A 26 -1.30 15.64 -8.69
C GLU A 26 0.17 15.35 -9.03
N TYR A 27 0.73 14.25 -8.51
CA TYR A 27 2.11 13.85 -8.82
C TYR A 27 2.32 13.54 -10.30
N LEU A 28 1.36 12.88 -10.95
CA LEU A 28 1.42 12.56 -12.38
C LEU A 28 1.38 13.82 -13.24
N GLU A 29 0.57 14.83 -12.87
CA GLU A 29 0.55 16.11 -13.56
C GLU A 29 1.89 16.84 -13.47
N ILE A 30 2.52 16.85 -12.28
CA ILE A 30 3.86 17.41 -12.08
C ILE A 30 4.87 16.72 -13.01
N MET A 31 4.81 15.39 -13.12
CA MET A 31 5.68 14.63 -14.02
C MET A 31 5.44 14.93 -15.50
N VAL A 32 4.19 15.11 -15.92
CA VAL A 32 3.83 15.49 -17.30
C VAL A 32 4.37 16.88 -17.62
N VAL A 33 4.25 17.84 -16.71
CA VAL A 33 4.81 19.18 -16.87
C VAL A 33 6.34 19.11 -17.01
N ALA A 34 7.02 18.40 -16.11
CA ALA A 34 8.48 18.24 -16.16
C ALA A 34 8.95 17.58 -17.46
N ALA A 35 8.23 16.58 -17.97
CA ALA A 35 8.54 15.95 -19.25
C ALA A 35 8.38 16.93 -20.43
N ASN A 36 7.33 17.77 -20.40
CA ASN A 36 7.09 18.78 -21.42
C ASN A 36 8.17 19.87 -21.43
N GLU A 37 8.66 20.27 -20.27
CA GLU A 37 9.78 21.21 -20.11
C GLU A 37 11.10 20.60 -20.57
N SER A 38 11.29 19.29 -20.36
CA SER A 38 12.46 18.53 -20.81
C SER A 38 12.50 18.26 -22.32
N GLY A 39 11.53 18.78 -23.08
CA GLY A 39 11.54 18.70 -24.55
C GLY A 39 10.65 17.61 -25.16
N PHE A 40 9.70 17.05 -24.41
CA PHE A 40 8.77 16.05 -24.97
C PHE A 40 8.01 16.59 -26.21
N PRO A 41 7.86 15.78 -27.28
CA PRO A 41 7.28 16.22 -28.56
C PRO A 41 5.90 16.87 -28.41
N ARG A 42 5.78 18.12 -28.88
CA ARG A 42 4.56 18.95 -28.73
C ARG A 42 3.30 18.30 -29.29
N ASN A 43 3.43 17.62 -30.42
CA ASN A 43 2.34 16.90 -31.09
C ASN A 43 1.82 15.71 -30.28
N MET A 44 2.60 15.17 -29.35
CA MET A 44 2.24 13.98 -28.57
C MET A 44 1.84 14.31 -27.12
N ARG A 45 1.99 15.55 -26.65
CA ARG A 45 1.74 15.93 -25.25
C ARG A 45 0.33 15.60 -24.76
N LYS A 46 -0.67 15.82 -25.63
CA LYS A 46 -2.06 15.49 -25.29
C LYS A 46 -2.23 13.99 -25.04
N ALA A 47 -1.73 13.17 -25.96
CA ALA A 47 -1.78 11.71 -25.84
C ALA A 47 -0.97 11.21 -24.64
N GLN A 48 0.20 11.79 -24.39
CA GLN A 48 1.02 11.47 -23.22
C GLN A 48 0.27 11.72 -21.92
N ARG A 49 -0.33 12.91 -21.76
CA ARG A 49 -1.10 13.25 -20.55
C ARG A 49 -2.29 12.30 -20.38
N GLU A 50 -3.03 12.05 -21.45
CA GLU A 50 -4.19 11.16 -21.44
C GLU A 50 -3.83 9.73 -21.00
N VAL A 51 -2.78 9.15 -21.58
CA VAL A 51 -2.31 7.81 -21.21
C VAL A 51 -1.81 7.79 -19.76
N THR A 52 -1.04 8.81 -19.35
CA THR A 52 -0.47 8.87 -18.01
C THR A 52 -1.56 8.95 -16.93
N LEU A 53 -2.62 9.70 -17.17
CA LEU A 53 -3.74 9.89 -16.26
C LEU A 53 -4.84 8.83 -16.39
N HIS A 54 -4.77 7.95 -17.38
CA HIS A 54 -5.70 6.82 -17.50
C HIS A 54 -5.31 5.66 -16.59
N GLU A 55 -4.01 5.47 -16.33
CA GLU A 55 -3.44 4.35 -15.56
C GLU A 55 -3.07 4.75 -14.12
N VAL A 56 -3.93 5.53 -13.45
CA VAL A 56 -3.68 6.02 -12.08
C VAL A 56 -3.65 4.86 -11.07
N ASP A 57 -4.45 3.83 -11.30
CA ASP A 57 -4.58 2.63 -10.48
C ASP A 57 -3.33 1.73 -10.49
N LEU A 58 -2.46 1.87 -11.49
CA LEU A 58 -1.18 1.16 -11.56
C LEU A 58 -0.08 1.82 -10.72
N ARG A 59 -0.31 3.04 -10.21
CA ARG A 59 0.70 3.87 -9.55
C ARG A 59 0.45 3.92 -8.04
N ARG A 60 1.53 4.02 -7.26
CA ARG A 60 1.47 4.10 -5.80
C ARG A 60 2.49 5.11 -5.31
N ILE A 61 2.05 6.04 -4.45
CA ILE A 61 2.95 6.96 -3.73
C ILE A 61 3.47 6.29 -2.45
N LYS A 62 2.61 5.52 -1.78
CA LYS A 62 2.95 4.72 -0.60
C LYS A 62 2.61 3.26 -0.89
N LEU A 63 3.47 2.33 -0.46
CA LEU A 63 3.13 0.90 -0.44
C LEU A 63 1.92 0.73 0.48
N GLY A 64 0.81 0.22 -0.07
CA GLY A 64 -0.46 0.17 0.63
C GLY A 64 -1.14 -1.19 0.61
N ALA A 65 -2.33 -1.23 1.22
CA ALA A 65 -3.20 -2.39 1.25
C ALA A 65 -3.92 -2.49 -0.11
N ASP A 66 -3.17 -2.87 -1.14
CA ASP A 66 -3.78 -3.22 -2.40
C ASP A 66 -4.81 -4.30 -2.17
N PRO A 67 -5.95 -4.24 -2.87
CA PRO A 67 -6.93 -5.30 -2.77
C PRO A 67 -6.24 -6.63 -3.08
N PRO A 68 -6.56 -7.69 -2.32
CA PRO A 68 -5.98 -8.99 -2.58
C PRO A 68 -6.26 -9.37 -4.04
N VAL A 69 -5.22 -9.84 -4.72
CA VAL A 69 -5.35 -10.34 -6.08
C VAL A 69 -6.36 -11.49 -6.07
N LYS A 70 -7.17 -11.63 -7.12
CA LYS A 70 -8.16 -12.70 -7.29
C LYS A 70 -7.49 -14.06 -7.53
N LEU A 71 -6.70 -14.51 -6.57
CA LEU A 71 -6.02 -15.79 -6.55
C LEU A 71 -6.59 -16.62 -5.41
N GLU A 72 -6.54 -17.94 -5.54
CA GLU A 72 -6.83 -18.81 -4.41
C GLU A 72 -5.86 -18.47 -3.26
N PRO A 73 -6.34 -18.41 -2.00
CA PRO A 73 -5.47 -18.18 -0.86
C PRO A 73 -4.32 -19.19 -0.81
N LEU A 74 -3.16 -18.72 -0.37
CA LEU A 74 -2.00 -19.59 -0.18
C LEU A 74 -2.35 -20.76 0.75
N ARG A 75 -2.20 -22.00 0.26
CA ARG A 75 -2.35 -23.19 1.08
C ARG A 75 -1.00 -23.56 1.69
N VAL A 76 -0.90 -23.47 3.02
CA VAL A 76 0.27 -23.93 3.77
C VAL A 76 0.04 -25.39 4.18
N VAL A 77 0.97 -26.27 3.79
CA VAL A 77 0.96 -27.69 4.16
C VAL A 77 2.13 -27.94 5.10
N LEU A 78 1.85 -28.54 6.24
CA LEU A 78 2.89 -28.93 7.19
C LEU A 78 3.57 -30.22 6.70
N VAL A 79 4.89 -30.31 6.92
CA VAL A 79 5.61 -31.57 6.72
C VAL A 79 5.07 -32.66 7.65
N GLU A 80 5.24 -33.92 7.25
CA GLU A 80 4.79 -35.05 8.06
C GLU A 80 5.41 -35.01 9.46
N ASN A 81 4.61 -35.28 10.48
CA ASN A 81 4.99 -35.22 11.90
C ASN A 81 5.42 -33.82 12.42
N ALA A 82 5.05 -32.74 11.74
CA ALA A 82 5.22 -31.40 12.28
C ALA A 82 4.44 -31.22 13.59
N VAL A 83 5.10 -30.64 14.59
CA VAL A 83 4.50 -30.34 15.90
C VAL A 83 4.49 -28.82 16.10
N PRO A 84 3.39 -28.21 16.56
CA PRO A 84 3.36 -26.79 16.88
C PRO A 84 4.40 -26.45 17.94
N PHE A 85 5.17 -25.39 17.71
CA PHE A 85 6.18 -24.91 18.64
C PHE A 85 5.87 -23.48 19.08
N LEU A 86 5.62 -23.29 20.38
CA LEU A 86 5.40 -21.96 20.96
C LEU A 86 6.75 -21.36 21.38
N THR A 87 7.26 -20.42 20.58
CA THR A 87 8.47 -19.66 20.91
C THR A 87 8.18 -18.56 21.94
N LYS A 88 9.13 -18.30 22.85
CA LYS A 88 9.10 -17.07 23.67
C LYS A 88 9.21 -15.84 22.77
N SER A 89 8.47 -14.78 23.10
CA SER A 89 8.57 -13.51 22.36
C SER A 89 9.99 -12.92 22.46
N ARG A 90 10.48 -12.38 21.35
CA ARG A 90 11.78 -11.69 21.32
C ARG A 90 11.69 -10.45 22.21
N GLN A 91 12.61 -10.33 23.15
CA GLN A 91 12.75 -9.12 23.95
C GLN A 91 13.39 -8.03 23.06
N TYR A 92 12.60 -7.07 22.64
CA TYR A 92 13.09 -5.86 21.98
C TYR A 92 13.50 -4.82 23.03
N SER A 93 14.50 -3.99 22.69
CA SER A 93 14.91 -2.84 23.49
C SER A 93 13.73 -1.90 23.75
N THR A 94 13.75 -1.17 24.86
CA THR A 94 12.71 -0.19 25.22
C THR A 94 12.43 0.82 24.12
N LEU A 95 13.47 1.29 23.41
CA LEU A 95 13.37 2.18 22.24
C LEU A 95 12.49 1.64 21.08
N LYS A 96 12.23 0.34 21.02
CA LYS A 96 11.36 -0.28 19.99
C LYS A 96 9.93 -0.52 20.47
N LYS A 97 9.66 -0.37 21.77
CA LYS A 97 8.34 -0.55 22.38
C LYS A 97 7.47 0.71 22.28
N GLU A 98 8.10 1.86 21.99
CA GLU A 98 7.45 3.16 21.86
C GLU A 98 6.94 3.46 20.44
N ILE A 99 7.17 2.57 19.48
CA ILE A 99 6.51 2.68 18.17
C ILE A 99 5.07 2.22 18.39
N PRO A 100 4.06 3.12 18.30
CA PRO A 100 2.66 2.71 18.42
C PRO A 100 2.38 1.64 17.37
N ARG A 101 1.71 0.57 17.81
CA ARG A 101 1.26 -0.51 16.94
C ARG A 101 -0.07 -0.16 16.31
#